data_AF-A0A8H7QCW1-F1
#
_entry.id   AF-A0A8H7QCW1-F1
#
_cell.length_a   1.000
_cell.length_b   1.000
_cell.length_c   1.000
_cell.angle_alpha   90.00
_cell.angle_beta   90.00
_cell.angle_gamma   90.00
#
_symmetry.space_group_name_H-M   'P 1'
#
loop_
_entity.id
_entity.type
_entity.pdbx_description
1 polymer ?
#
loop_
_entity_poly.entity_id
_entity_poly.type
_entity_poly.pdbx_seq_one_letter_code
_entity_poly.pdbx_strand_id
1 'polypeptide(L)'
;MQITSSDLVGMKFKLPGDRSPGKSLGKLSKHSSSYSMYRVPEALEESDENILCGGQEMSGFRCLVPYMKRKGKLGFAPKPIKHKLILDEKVEIPDTTEIGEEIKNKPWPIREQPQGMQMRFKPYGFDTCVPVTTKKEKKRSHTADSDKKSHKKKKASS
;
A
#
# COMPACT_ATOMS: atom_id res chain seq x y z
N MET A 1 -4.76 7.36 -22.07
CA MET A 1 -4.32 7.45 -23.49
C MET A 1 -4.99 6.31 -24.26
N GLN A 2 -5.37 6.47 -25.53
CA GLN A 2 -6.11 5.42 -26.26
C GLN A 2 -5.17 4.62 -27.19
N ILE A 3 -5.24 3.29 -27.09
CA ILE A 3 -4.57 2.37 -28.02
C ILE A 3 -5.47 2.21 -29.26
N THR A 4 -4.87 2.28 -30.44
CA THR A 4 -5.54 2.05 -31.73
C THR A 4 -5.10 0.71 -32.33
N SER A 5 -5.86 0.19 -33.28
CA SER A 5 -5.52 -1.08 -33.95
C SER A 5 -4.18 -1.02 -34.69
N SER A 6 -3.79 0.15 -35.19
CA SER A 6 -2.49 0.38 -35.84
C SER A 6 -1.32 0.18 -34.89
N ASP A 7 -1.49 0.46 -33.60
CA ASP A 7 -0.44 0.27 -32.59
C ASP A 7 -0.18 -1.21 -32.28
N LEU A 8 -1.11 -2.09 -32.63
CA LEU A 8 -1.00 -3.53 -32.40
C LEU A 8 -0.30 -4.26 -33.55
N VAL A 9 -0.03 -3.57 -34.66
CA VAL A 9 0.60 -4.17 -35.84
C VAL A 9 2.03 -4.61 -35.51
N GLY A 10 2.30 -5.90 -35.68
CA GLY A 10 3.62 -6.48 -35.40
C GLY A 10 3.88 -6.84 -33.94
N MET A 11 2.89 -6.67 -33.04
CA MET A 11 3.00 -7.12 -31.67
C MET A 11 3.17 -8.65 -31.61
N LYS A 12 4.26 -9.10 -30.97
CA LYS A 12 4.55 -10.52 -30.75
C LYS A 12 4.18 -10.90 -29.32
N PHE A 13 3.46 -12.00 -29.15
CA PHE A 13 3.14 -12.56 -27.85
C PHE A 13 3.25 -14.08 -27.91
N LYS A 14 3.48 -14.69 -26.74
CA LYS A 14 3.53 -16.15 -26.61
C LYS A 14 2.11 -16.69 -26.55
N LEU A 15 1.86 -17.79 -27.26
CA LEU A 15 0.60 -18.50 -27.11
C LEU A 15 0.47 -18.99 -25.66
N PRO A 16 -0.68 -18.76 -25.01
CA PRO A 16 -0.89 -19.23 -23.66
C PRO A 16 -0.90 -20.77 -23.62
N GLY A 17 -0.02 -21.34 -22.79
CA GLY A 17 -0.08 -22.75 -22.38
C GLY A 17 -1.00 -22.95 -21.17
N ASP A 18 -1.19 -24.21 -20.78
CA ASP A 18 -2.14 -24.59 -19.73
C ASP A 18 -1.69 -24.29 -18.30
N ARG A 19 -0.43 -23.89 -18.08
CA ARG A 19 0.21 -23.92 -16.75
C ARG A 19 0.64 -22.58 -16.13
N SER A 20 0.30 -21.42 -16.69
CA SER A 20 0.70 -20.16 -16.05
C SER A 20 -0.32 -19.03 -16.22
N PRO A 21 -1.44 -19.04 -15.46
CA PRO A 21 -2.20 -17.82 -15.23
C PRO A 21 -1.29 -16.76 -14.59
N GLY A 22 -1.52 -15.47 -14.89
CA GLY A 22 -0.78 -14.36 -14.28
C GLY A 22 0.59 -13.99 -14.90
N LYS A 23 1.22 -14.86 -15.70
CA LYS A 23 2.47 -14.50 -16.41
C LYS A 23 2.15 -13.66 -17.65
N SER A 24 2.84 -12.53 -17.81
CA SER A 24 2.74 -11.70 -19.02
C SER A 24 3.17 -12.50 -20.27
N LEU A 25 2.29 -12.55 -21.26
CA LEU A 25 2.48 -13.24 -22.54
C LEU A 25 3.20 -12.36 -23.58
N GLY A 26 3.11 -11.04 -23.40
CA GLY A 26 3.66 -10.05 -24.31
C GLY A 26 3.60 -8.67 -23.68
N LYS A 27 4.36 -7.73 -24.25
CA LYS A 27 4.41 -6.34 -23.82
C LYS A 27 4.24 -5.43 -25.02
N LEU A 28 3.60 -4.29 -24.79
CA LEU A 28 3.46 -3.21 -25.74
C LEU A 28 3.89 -1.92 -25.04
N SER A 29 4.86 -1.21 -25.62
CA SER A 29 5.29 0.10 -25.13
C SER A 29 4.82 1.16 -26.12
N LYS A 30 4.09 2.17 -25.64
CA LYS A 30 3.68 3.31 -26.45
C LYS A 30 3.97 4.59 -25.68
N HIS A 31 4.87 5.41 -26.22
CA HIS A 31 5.36 6.62 -25.55
C HIS A 31 5.87 6.32 -24.12
N SER A 32 5.23 6.91 -23.11
CA SER A 32 5.55 6.74 -21.68
C SER A 32 4.77 5.62 -21.00
N SER A 33 3.76 5.04 -21.66
CA SER A 33 2.94 3.98 -21.09
C SER A 33 3.46 2.61 -21.53
N SER A 34 3.54 1.70 -20.57
CA SER A 34 3.84 0.30 -20.82
C SER A 34 2.59 -0.53 -20.58
N TYR A 35 2.32 -1.48 -21.46
CA TYR A 35 1.18 -2.37 -21.40
C TYR A 35 1.67 -3.81 -21.38
N SER A 36 0.99 -4.66 -20.62
CA SER A 36 1.31 -6.08 -20.51
C SER A 36 0.09 -6.92 -20.85
N MET A 37 0.31 -7.97 -21.62
CA MET A 37 -0.74 -8.88 -22.06
C MET A 37 -0.80 -10.10 -21.15
N TYR A 38 -2.00 -10.48 -20.73
CA TYR A 38 -2.26 -11.60 -19.84
C TYR A 38 -3.33 -12.53 -20.40
N ARG A 39 -3.30 -13.81 -19.99
CA ARG A 39 -4.40 -14.75 -20.20
C ARG A 39 -5.41 -14.58 -19.07
N VAL A 40 -6.70 -14.53 -19.42
CA VAL A 40 -7.78 -14.61 -18.44
C VAL A 40 -7.85 -16.03 -17.85
N PRO A 41 -7.78 -16.19 -16.51
CA PRO A 41 -7.94 -17.48 -15.87
C PRO A 41 -9.36 -18.04 -16.10
N GLU A 42 -9.48 -19.36 -16.29
CA GLU A 42 -10.75 -20.01 -16.60
C GLU A 42 -11.59 -20.36 -15.35
N ALA A 43 -10.99 -20.38 -14.16
CA ALA A 43 -11.66 -20.44 -12.87
C ALA A 43 -10.67 -20.03 -11.76
N LEU A 44 -11.19 -19.54 -10.64
CA LEU A 44 -10.46 -19.39 -9.38
C LEU A 44 -10.12 -20.80 -8.89
N GLU A 45 -8.93 -21.32 -9.20
CA GLU A 45 -8.35 -22.30 -8.29
C GLU A 45 -7.91 -21.52 -7.04
N GLU A 46 -8.34 -21.99 -5.87
CA GLU A 46 -8.29 -21.31 -4.56
C GLU A 46 -6.88 -20.95 -4.06
N SER A 47 -5.83 -21.11 -4.87
CA SER A 47 -4.44 -21.09 -4.42
C SER A 47 -3.65 -19.82 -4.74
N ASP A 48 -4.12 -18.94 -5.64
CA ASP A 48 -3.38 -17.73 -6.02
C ASP A 48 -4.20 -16.45 -5.75
N GLU A 49 -4.28 -16.05 -4.47
CA GLU A 49 -4.90 -14.80 -4.01
C GLU A 49 -4.30 -13.52 -4.65
N ASN A 50 -3.20 -13.65 -5.41
CA ASN A 50 -2.48 -12.53 -6.03
C ASN A 50 -2.79 -12.31 -7.52
N ILE A 51 -3.64 -13.11 -8.16
CA ILE A 51 -3.99 -12.94 -9.58
C ILE A 51 -5.39 -12.36 -9.70
N LEU A 52 -5.58 -11.13 -9.19
CA LEU A 52 -6.76 -10.31 -9.49
C LEU A 52 -6.61 -9.72 -10.90
N CYS A 53 -6.64 -10.59 -11.91
CA CYS A 53 -6.70 -10.15 -13.30
C CYS A 53 -8.18 -9.89 -13.64
N GLY A 54 -8.50 -8.70 -14.16
CA GLY A 54 -9.84 -8.40 -14.65
C GLY A 54 -10.27 -9.34 -15.79
N GLY A 55 -11.49 -9.18 -16.30
CA GLY A 55 -11.95 -9.87 -17.51
C GLY A 55 -12.49 -11.29 -17.32
N GLN A 56 -12.78 -11.71 -16.09
CA GLN A 56 -13.44 -12.99 -15.81
C GLN A 56 -14.81 -13.11 -16.51
N GLU A 57 -15.49 -11.98 -16.75
CA GLU A 57 -16.73 -11.89 -17.50
C GLU A 57 -16.59 -12.35 -18.96
N MET A 58 -15.38 -12.33 -19.53
CA MET A 58 -15.11 -12.84 -20.88
C MET A 58 -15.36 -14.36 -20.99
N SER A 59 -15.48 -15.06 -19.86
CA SER A 59 -15.88 -16.48 -19.84
C SER A 59 -17.27 -16.73 -20.43
N GLY A 60 -18.19 -15.77 -20.29
CA GLY A 60 -19.55 -15.86 -20.81
C GLY A 60 -19.70 -15.48 -22.29
N PHE A 61 -18.64 -14.97 -22.94
CA PHE A 61 -18.75 -14.47 -24.30
C PHE A 61 -18.92 -15.59 -25.32
N ARG A 62 -19.92 -15.39 -26.20
CA ARG A 62 -20.17 -16.24 -27.37
C ARG A 62 -20.02 -15.42 -28.63
N CYS A 63 -19.24 -15.92 -29.57
CA CYS A 63 -19.05 -15.28 -30.86
C CYS A 63 -20.26 -15.51 -31.76
N LEU A 64 -20.74 -14.45 -32.40
CA LEU A 64 -21.74 -14.51 -33.45
C LEU A 64 -21.05 -14.41 -34.81
N VAL A 65 -21.39 -15.32 -35.72
CA VAL A 65 -20.84 -15.36 -37.08
C VAL A 65 -21.98 -15.33 -38.10
N PRO A 66 -21.77 -14.68 -39.26
CA PRO A 66 -22.76 -14.65 -40.32
C PRO A 66 -22.93 -16.04 -40.95
N TYR A 67 -24.17 -16.49 -41.05
CA TYR A 67 -24.48 -17.81 -41.58
C TYR A 67 -24.86 -17.72 -43.06
N MET A 68 -23.97 -18.19 -43.94
CA MET A 68 -24.15 -18.15 -45.40
C MET A 68 -25.47 -18.81 -45.83
N LYS A 69 -25.81 -19.97 -45.27
CA LYS A 69 -27.05 -20.70 -45.61
C LYS A 69 -28.33 -20.01 -45.14
N ARG A 70 -28.25 -19.03 -44.23
CA ARG A 70 -29.39 -18.22 -43.76
C ARG A 70 -29.26 -16.77 -44.20
N LYS A 71 -28.74 -16.54 -45.42
CA LYS A 71 -28.63 -15.20 -46.03
C LYS A 71 -27.90 -14.18 -45.15
N GLY A 72 -26.84 -14.62 -44.45
CA GLY A 72 -26.04 -13.74 -43.60
C GLY A 72 -26.64 -13.44 -42.22
N LYS A 73 -27.76 -14.07 -41.82
CA LYS A 73 -28.24 -13.97 -40.43
C LYS A 73 -27.15 -14.43 -39.45
N LEU A 74 -27.02 -13.72 -38.35
CA LEU A 74 -26.07 -14.05 -37.29
C LEU A 74 -26.54 -15.32 -36.55
N GLY A 75 -25.60 -16.23 -36.30
CA GLY A 75 -25.79 -17.39 -35.46
C GLY A 75 -24.57 -17.58 -34.55
N PHE A 76 -24.71 -18.38 -33.51
CA PHE A 76 -23.58 -18.71 -32.65
C PHE A 76 -22.51 -19.46 -33.43
N ALA A 77 -21.25 -19.09 -33.21
CA ALA A 77 -20.11 -19.80 -33.74
C ALA A 77 -20.11 -21.25 -33.22
N PRO A 78 -19.79 -22.25 -34.07
CA PRO A 78 -19.81 -23.65 -33.67
C PRO A 78 -18.70 -24.01 -32.68
N LYS A 79 -17.65 -23.18 -32.60
CA LYS A 79 -16.52 -23.37 -31.68
C LYS A 79 -16.48 -22.24 -30.65
N PRO A 80 -16.21 -22.54 -29.37
CA PRO A 80 -16.04 -21.52 -28.34
C PRO A 80 -14.72 -20.75 -28.54
N ILE A 81 -14.62 -19.59 -27.87
CA ILE A 81 -13.40 -18.78 -27.83
C ILE A 81 -12.34 -19.53 -27.01
N LYS A 82 -11.26 -19.97 -27.66
CA LYS A 82 -10.20 -20.77 -27.04
C LYS A 82 -9.31 -19.97 -26.09
N HIS A 83 -8.98 -18.74 -26.45
CA HIS A 83 -8.06 -17.89 -25.68
C HIS A 83 -8.71 -16.54 -25.46
N LYS A 84 -8.73 -16.11 -24.20
CA LYS A 84 -9.20 -14.80 -23.76
C LYS A 84 -7.97 -14.05 -23.25
N LEU A 85 -7.68 -12.93 -23.88
CA LEU A 85 -6.47 -12.15 -23.62
C LEU A 85 -6.88 -10.74 -23.24
N ILE A 86 -6.14 -10.16 -22.30
CA ILE A 86 -6.30 -8.77 -21.86
C ILE A 86 -4.97 -8.06 -22.04
N LEU A 87 -5.05 -6.80 -22.44
CA LEU A 87 -3.91 -5.89 -22.50
C LEU A 87 -4.13 -4.79 -21.46
N ASP A 88 -3.40 -4.86 -20.36
CA ASP A 88 -3.53 -3.92 -19.25
C ASP A 88 -2.36 -2.94 -19.23
N GLU A 89 -2.63 -1.69 -18.84
CA GLU A 89 -1.59 -0.71 -18.57
C GLU A 89 -0.85 -1.07 -17.30
N LYS A 90 0.47 -1.20 -17.42
CA LYS A 90 1.36 -1.40 -16.28
C LYS A 90 1.72 -0.03 -15.71
N VAL A 91 1.12 0.29 -14.58
CA VAL A 91 1.47 1.48 -13.79
C VAL A 91 2.71 1.17 -12.97
N GLU A 92 3.75 1.98 -13.15
CA GLU A 92 4.93 1.94 -12.29
C GLU A 92 4.64 2.76 -11.04
N ILE A 93 4.29 2.06 -9.96
CA ILE A 93 4.13 2.67 -8.64
C ILE A 93 5.54 2.77 -8.04
N PRO A 94 6.05 3.98 -7.76
CA PRO A 94 7.35 4.13 -7.15
C PRO A 94 7.34 3.47 -5.76
N ASP A 95 8.46 2.84 -5.41
CA ASP A 95 8.62 2.26 -4.09
C ASP A 95 8.79 3.39 -3.06
N THR A 96 7.85 3.48 -2.13
CA THR A 96 7.88 4.47 -1.04
C THR A 96 8.18 3.82 0.32
N THR A 97 8.66 2.58 0.34
CA THR A 97 8.99 1.86 1.59
C THR A 97 10.03 2.63 2.41
N GLU A 98 11.12 3.07 1.80
CA GLU A 98 12.18 3.84 2.47
C GLU A 98 11.65 5.13 3.10
N ILE A 99 10.83 5.90 2.35
CA ILE A 99 10.20 7.13 2.84
C ILE A 99 9.23 6.81 3.98
N GLY A 100 8.48 5.72 3.87
CA GLY A 100 7.55 5.26 4.91
C GLY A 100 8.28 4.89 6.20
N GLU A 101 9.42 4.21 6.10
CA GLU A 101 10.28 3.89 7.24
C GLU A 101 10.88 5.15 7.87
N GLU A 102 11.34 6.10 7.06
CA GLU A 102 11.85 7.38 7.55
C GLU A 102 10.78 8.16 8.34
N ILE A 103 9.56 8.26 7.81
CA ILE A 103 8.43 8.91 8.49
C ILE A 103 8.08 8.18 9.78
N LYS A 104 8.05 6.85 9.77
CA LYS A 104 7.72 6.04 10.94
C LYS A 104 8.77 6.18 12.06
N ASN A 105 10.04 6.29 11.68
CA ASN A 105 11.15 6.42 12.62
C ASN A 105 11.36 7.87 13.09
N LYS A 106 10.72 8.85 12.44
CA LYS A 106 10.81 10.26 12.82
C LYS A 106 10.16 10.47 14.19
N PRO A 107 10.90 11.00 15.18
CA PRO A 107 10.32 11.26 16.50
C PRO A 107 9.21 12.30 16.36
N TRP A 108 8.09 12.04 17.04
CA TRP A 108 6.97 12.98 17.05
C TRP A 108 7.41 14.29 17.70
N PRO A 109 7.29 15.45 17.02
CA PRO A 109 7.68 16.73 17.59
C PRO A 109 6.78 17.05 18.78
N ILE A 110 7.37 17.10 19.97
CA ILE A 110 6.69 17.58 21.17
C ILE A 110 6.51 19.09 20.99
N ARG A 111 5.28 19.57 21.17
CA ARG A 111 5.00 21.01 21.13
C ARG A 111 5.75 21.69 22.28
N GLU A 112 6.49 22.75 21.95
CA GLU A 112 7.14 23.57 22.97
C GLU A 112 6.09 24.21 23.87
N GLN A 113 6.29 24.11 25.19
CA GLN A 113 5.45 24.83 26.13
C GLN A 113 5.78 26.32 26.06
N PRO A 114 4.78 27.22 26.03
CA PRO A 114 5.02 28.65 25.99
C PRO A 114 5.80 29.09 27.24
N GLN A 115 6.83 29.92 27.03
CA GLN A 115 7.60 30.50 28.12
C GLN A 115 6.76 31.54 28.88
N GLY A 116 7.01 31.68 30.19
CA GLY A 116 6.37 32.71 31.01
C GLY A 116 4.94 32.38 31.46
N MET A 117 4.54 31.10 31.45
CA MET A 117 3.25 30.70 32.00
C MET A 117 3.22 30.92 33.53
N GLN A 118 2.47 31.92 33.97
CA GLN A 118 2.30 32.27 35.38
C GLN A 118 0.93 31.83 35.91
N MET A 119 0.83 31.61 37.23
CA MET A 119 -0.44 31.36 37.90
C MET A 119 -1.34 32.59 37.83
N ARG A 120 -2.32 32.58 36.91
CA ARG A 120 -3.32 33.66 36.76
C ARG A 120 -4.59 33.44 37.56
N PHE A 121 -4.86 32.19 37.96
CA PHE A 121 -6.00 31.87 38.80
C PHE A 121 -5.64 32.11 40.26
N LYS A 122 -6.28 33.10 40.87
CA LYS A 122 -6.19 33.41 42.28
C LYS A 122 -7.57 33.27 42.91
N PRO A 123 -7.87 32.19 43.65
CA PRO A 123 -9.15 32.06 44.33
C PRO A 123 -9.33 33.16 45.38
N TYR A 124 -10.57 33.39 45.81
CA TYR A 124 -10.86 34.37 46.86
C TYR A 124 -10.05 34.06 48.13
N GLY A 125 -9.35 35.08 48.66
CA GLY A 125 -8.44 34.91 49.81
C GLY A 125 -7.01 34.47 49.46
N PHE A 126 -6.65 34.28 48.18
CA PHE A 126 -5.29 33.87 47.81
C PHE A 126 -4.22 34.92 48.16
N ASP A 127 -4.54 36.20 47.97
CA ASP A 127 -3.63 37.32 48.27
C ASP A 127 -3.81 37.88 49.70
N THR A 128 -4.68 37.29 50.54
CA THR A 128 -4.95 37.81 51.89
C THR A 128 -3.94 37.34 52.96
N CYS A 129 -2.95 36.55 52.58
CA CYS A 129 -1.84 36.18 53.46
C CYS A 129 -0.91 37.39 53.61
N VAL A 130 -0.94 38.03 54.78
CA VAL A 130 0.06 39.02 55.21
C VAL A 130 1.46 38.40 55.05
N PRO A 131 2.44 39.09 54.43
CA PRO A 131 3.78 38.54 54.30
C PRO A 131 4.35 38.32 55.70
N VAL A 132 4.53 37.05 56.08
CA VAL A 132 5.34 36.72 57.25
C VAL A 132 6.78 37.09 56.88
N THR A 133 7.26 38.24 57.35
CA THR A 133 8.67 38.61 57.31
C THR A 133 9.45 37.70 58.26
N THR A 134 9.53 36.41 57.96
CA THR A 134 10.55 35.53 58.52
C THR A 134 11.71 35.52 57.54
N LYS A 135 12.66 36.44 57.76
CA LYS A 135 14.05 36.21 57.36
C LYS A 135 14.54 34.95 58.06
N LYS A 136 14.29 33.78 57.46
CA LYS A 136 15.05 32.55 57.68
C LYS A 136 15.17 31.86 56.34
N GLU A 137 16.36 31.92 55.77
CA GLU A 137 16.79 31.01 54.70
C GLU A 137 16.44 29.57 55.13
N LYS A 138 15.39 28.99 54.55
CA LYS A 138 15.25 27.54 54.50
C LYS A 138 15.89 27.09 53.20
N LYS A 139 17.17 26.73 53.27
CA LYS A 139 17.78 25.80 52.33
C LYS A 139 16.93 24.52 52.35
N ARG A 140 16.08 24.32 51.34
CA ARG A 140 15.43 23.02 51.10
C ARG A 140 16.42 22.14 50.37
N SER A 141 17.16 21.34 51.11
CA SER A 141 17.87 20.18 50.58
C SER A 141 16.86 19.08 50.29
N HIS A 142 16.44 18.96 49.03
CA HIS A 142 15.86 17.72 48.51
C HIS A 142 16.89 17.07 47.58
N THR A 143 17.96 16.53 48.17
CA THR A 143 18.68 15.43 47.52
C THR A 143 17.84 14.18 47.76
N ALA A 144 17.12 13.75 46.72
CA ALA A 144 16.51 12.44 46.70
C ALA A 144 17.64 11.40 46.72
N ASP A 145 17.64 10.57 47.76
CA ASP A 145 18.40 9.33 47.82
C ASP A 145 18.08 8.50 46.56
N SER A 146 19.05 8.39 45.66
CA SER A 146 19.11 7.29 44.71
C SER A 146 20.26 6.39 45.16
N ASP A 147 19.90 5.46 46.04
CA ASP A 147 20.78 4.42 46.55
C ASP A 147 21.33 3.60 45.38
N LYS A 148 22.66 3.64 45.21
CA LYS A 148 23.40 2.88 44.21
C LYS A 148 23.83 1.55 44.82
N LYS A 149 23.38 0.44 44.20
CA LYS A 149 24.13 -0.80 43.85
C LYS A 149 23.42 -2.09 44.28
N SER A 150 23.14 -2.94 43.30
CA SER A 150 23.84 -4.24 43.22
C SER A 150 23.75 -4.85 41.82
N HIS A 151 24.86 -4.75 41.08
CA HIS A 151 25.16 -5.66 39.97
C HIS A 151 25.53 -7.03 40.54
N LYS A 152 24.69 -8.04 40.34
CA LYS A 152 25.08 -9.45 40.57
C LYS A 152 25.60 -10.05 39.26
N LYS A 153 26.94 -10.15 39.15
CA LYS A 153 27.64 -10.93 38.12
C LYS A 153 27.21 -12.40 38.24
N LYS A 154 26.66 -12.97 37.16
CA LYS A 154 26.60 -14.43 36.97
C LYS A 154 28.00 -14.90 36.59
N LYS A 155 28.64 -15.69 37.46
CA LYS A 155 29.79 -16.52 37.08
C LYS A 155 29.26 -17.80 36.44
N ALA A 156 29.78 -18.10 35.26
CA ALA A 156 29.77 -19.43 34.68
C ALA A 156 30.71 -20.33 35.49
N SER A 157 30.33 -21.58 35.69
CA SER A 157 31.25 -22.65 36.03
C SER A 157 30.90 -23.89 35.22
N SER A 158 31.98 -24.46 34.71
CA SER A 158 32.22 -25.69 33.96
C SER A 158 31.29 -26.88 34.21
#